data_AF-A0A941Y2A1-F1
#
_entry.id   AF-A0A941Y2A1-F1
#
_cell.length_a   1.000
_cell.length_b   1.000
_cell.length_c   1.000
_cell.angle_alpha   90.00
_cell.angle_beta   90.00
_cell.angle_gamma   90.00
#
_symmetry.space_group_name_H-M   'P 1'
#
loop_
_entity.id
_entity.type
_entity.pdbx_description
1 polymer ?
#
loop_
_entity_poly.entity_id
_entity_poly.type
_entity_poly.pdbx_seq_one_letter_code
_entity_poly.pdbx_strand_id
1 'polypeptide(L)' 'MTSHSEDSLDVSVARQIGRDDAKAGKPNSPLANDMLHAECVDAPVGTKTHLMRAYNQGWHEQNAAAADEMISRER' A
#
# COMPACT_ATOMS: atom_id res chain seq x y z
N MET A 1 -21.92 -24.28 -7.51
CA MET A 1 -20.90 -24.17 -6.45
C MET A 1 -19.72 -23.38 -7.01
N THR A 2 -19.75 -22.05 -6.90
CA THR A 2 -18.60 -21.20 -7.24
C THR A 2 -17.85 -20.96 -5.94
N SER A 3 -16.75 -21.68 -5.77
CA SER A 3 -15.76 -21.38 -4.74
C SER A 3 -15.18 -20.01 -5.09
N HIS A 4 -15.60 -18.96 -4.38
CA HIS A 4 -15.00 -17.64 -4.51
C HIS A 4 -13.76 -17.62 -3.62
N SER A 5 -12.62 -17.58 -4.31
CA SER A 5 -11.26 -17.60 -3.80
C SER A 5 -11.07 -16.59 -2.66
N GLU A 6 -10.62 -17.07 -1.51
CA GLU A 6 -10.37 -16.28 -0.30
C GLU A 6 -9.02 -15.54 -0.29
N ASP A 7 -8.33 -15.42 -1.43
CA ASP A 7 -6.96 -14.88 -1.50
C ASP A 7 -6.80 -13.59 -2.32
N SER A 8 -7.87 -12.81 -2.55
CA SER A 8 -7.70 -11.47 -3.14
C SER A 8 -7.23 -10.48 -2.07
N LEU A 9 -6.13 -9.79 -2.32
CA LEU A 9 -5.62 -8.75 -1.42
C LEU A 9 -6.65 -7.61 -1.29
N ASP A 10 -7.07 -7.29 -0.06
CA ASP A 10 -8.01 -6.18 0.20
C ASP A 10 -7.29 -4.81 0.22
N VAL A 11 -8.04 -3.76 -0.11
CA VAL A 11 -7.65 -2.35 -0.01
C VAL A 11 -7.05 -2.00 1.36
N SER A 12 -7.59 -2.56 2.44
CA SER A 12 -7.08 -2.32 3.80
C SER A 12 -5.65 -2.85 3.96
N VAL A 13 -5.36 -4.02 3.38
CA VAL A 13 -4.05 -4.66 3.38
C VAL A 13 -3.07 -3.86 2.52
N ALA A 14 -3.47 -3.48 1.29
CA ALA A 14 -2.65 -2.65 0.41
C ALA A 14 -2.21 -1.34 1.07
N ARG A 15 -3.13 -0.69 1.80
CA ARG A 15 -2.84 0.53 2.57
C ARG A 15 -1.89 0.27 3.74
N GLN A 16 -2.01 -0.86 4.42
CA GLN A 16 -1.05 -1.23 5.47
C GLN A 16 0.34 -1.48 4.90
N ILE A 17 0.46 -2.18 3.76
CA ILE A 17 1.73 -2.39 3.07
C ILE A 17 2.39 -1.04 2.75
N GLY A 18 1.62 -0.06 2.24
CA GLY A 18 2.14 1.28 1.98
C GLY A 18 2.72 1.97 3.22
N ARG A 19 2.04 1.86 4.37
CA ARG A 19 2.55 2.38 5.66
C ARG A 19 3.85 1.68 6.07
N ASP A 20 3.89 0.36 5.96
CA ASP A 20 5.05 -0.43 6.38
C ASP A 20 6.27 -0.15 5.51
N ASP A 21 6.09 -0.03 4.20
CA ASP A 21 7.16 0.32 3.26
C ASP A 21 7.68 1.74 3.50
N ALA A 22 6.82 2.72 3.75
CA ALA A 22 7.23 4.08 4.15
C ALA A 22 8.04 4.07 5.45
N LYS A 23 7.56 3.32 6.47
CA LYS A 23 8.27 3.16 7.75
C LYS A 23 9.62 2.49 7.59
N ALA A 24 9.76 1.59 6.62
CA ALA A 24 11.02 0.95 6.25
C ALA A 24 11.93 1.82 5.36
N GLY A 25 11.52 3.05 5.02
CA GLY A 25 12.30 3.96 4.18
C GLY A 25 12.34 3.57 2.69
N LYS A 26 11.41 2.73 2.23
CA LYS A 26 11.32 2.34 0.82
C LYS A 26 10.65 3.43 -0.02
N PRO A 27 11.02 3.56 -1.31
CA PRO A 27 10.34 4.47 -2.22
C PRO A 27 8.86 4.08 -2.40
N ASN A 28 8.02 5.07 -2.71
CA ASN A 28 6.60 4.86 -3.01
C ASN A 28 6.41 4.14 -4.36
N SER A 29 6.63 2.82 -4.38
CA SER A 29 6.59 1.99 -5.58
C SER A 29 5.77 0.72 -5.32
N PRO A 30 4.44 0.76 -5.49
CA PRO A 30 3.55 -0.36 -5.15
C PRO A 30 3.95 -1.68 -5.81
N LEU A 31 4.45 -1.63 -7.05
CA LEU A 31 4.84 -2.82 -7.82
C LEU A 31 6.23 -3.36 -7.47
N ALA A 32 6.98 -2.69 -6.59
CA ALA A 32 8.21 -3.24 -6.02
C ALA A 32 7.92 -4.18 -4.83
N ASN A 33 6.67 -4.24 -4.37
CA ASN A 33 6.24 -5.20 -3.35
C ASN A 33 5.68 -6.46 -4.05
N ASP A 34 6.28 -7.62 -3.77
CA ASP A 34 5.94 -8.88 -4.46
C ASP A 34 4.47 -9.28 -4.30
N MET A 35 3.87 -9.01 -3.14
CA MET A 35 2.45 -9.34 -2.90
C MET A 35 1.53 -8.46 -3.75
N LEU A 36 1.78 -7.14 -3.78
CA LEU A 36 1.00 -6.23 -4.62
C LEU A 36 1.24 -6.47 -6.10
N HIS A 37 2.47 -6.79 -6.48
CA HIS A 37 2.79 -7.17 -7.85
C HIS A 37 1.97 -8.39 -8.27
N ALA A 38 2.05 -9.49 -7.51
CA ALA A 38 1.33 -10.73 -7.79
C ALA A 38 -0.18 -10.52 -7.92
N GLU A 39 -0.79 -9.77 -7.00
CA GLU A 39 -2.22 -9.44 -7.09
C GLU A 39 -2.55 -8.61 -8.34
N CYS A 40 -1.66 -7.69 -8.73
CA CYS A 40 -1.90 -6.79 -9.86
C CYS A 40 -1.64 -7.40 -11.24
N VAL A 41 -0.98 -8.56 -11.36
CA VAL A 41 -0.62 -9.17 -12.66
C VAL A 41 -1.88 -9.54 -13.46
N ASP A 42 -2.81 -10.24 -12.82
CA ASP A 42 -4.01 -10.78 -13.49
C ASP A 42 -5.32 -10.08 -13.05
N ALA A 43 -5.23 -9.09 -12.16
CA ALA A 43 -6.39 -8.36 -11.68
C ALA A 43 -7.03 -7.47 -12.78
N PRO A 44 -8.37 -7.33 -12.79
CA PRO A 44 -9.03 -6.31 -13.58
C PRO A 44 -8.46 -4.92 -13.29
N VAL A 45 -8.40 -4.07 -14.32
CA VAL A 45 -7.81 -2.71 -14.23
C VAL A 45 -8.41 -1.89 -13.06
N GLY A 46 -9.71 -2.05 -12.78
CA GLY A 46 -10.37 -1.42 -11.64
C GLY A 46 -9.75 -1.85 -10.31
N THR A 47 -9.65 -3.16 -10.07
CA THR A 47 -9.03 -3.74 -8.87
C THR A 47 -7.59 -3.26 -8.72
N LYS A 48 -6.78 -3.34 -9.79
CA LYS A 48 -5.40 -2.84 -9.79
C LYS A 48 -5.32 -1.36 -9.36
N THR A 49 -6.20 -0.52 -9.92
CA THR A 49 -6.25 0.91 -9.60
C THR A 49 -6.58 1.15 -8.12
N HIS A 50 -7.53 0.39 -7.57
CA HIS A 50 -7.91 0.49 -6.16
C HIS A 50 -6.76 0.08 -5.23
N LEU A 51 -6.05 -1.02 -5.53
CA LEU A 51 -4.93 -1.50 -4.73
C LEU A 51 -3.74 -0.54 -4.75
N MET A 52 -3.33 -0.07 -5.94
CA MET A 52 -2.24 0.90 -6.07
C MET A 52 -2.58 2.22 -5.37
N ARG A 53 -3.84 2.68 -5.47
CA ARG A 53 -4.30 3.89 -4.76
C ARG A 53 -4.24 3.71 -3.24
N ALA A 54 -4.67 2.55 -2.75
CA ALA A 54 -4.67 2.24 -1.33
C ALA A 54 -3.25 2.20 -0.77
N TYR A 55 -2.31 1.55 -1.47
CA TYR A 55 -0.89 1.57 -1.13
C TYR A 55 -0.35 3.00 -1.05
N ASN A 56 -0.54 3.80 -2.11
CA ASN A 56 -0.03 5.17 -2.17
C ASN A 56 -0.57 6.01 -1.01
N GLN A 57 -1.85 5.84 -0.67
CA GLN A 57 -2.46 6.52 0.47
C GLN A 57 -1.77 6.16 1.79
N GLY A 58 -1.54 4.87 2.05
CA GLY A 58 -0.85 4.42 3.25
C GLY A 58 0.58 4.95 3.35
N TRP A 59 1.31 4.93 2.23
CA TRP A 59 2.68 5.44 2.17
C TRP A 59 2.74 6.93 2.54
N HIS A 60 1.85 7.74 1.94
CA HIS A 60 1.80 9.18 2.22
C HIS A 60 1.37 9.50 3.65
N GLU A 61 0.43 8.75 4.23
CA GLU A 61 0.00 8.92 5.62
C GLU A 61 1.15 8.71 6.61
N GLN A 62 1.91 7.62 6.43
CA GLN A 62 3.06 7.33 7.29
C GLN A 62 4.19 8.35 7.10
N ASN A 63 4.46 8.76 5.85
CA ASN A 63 5.48 9.75 5.57
C ASN A 63 5.13 11.13 6.14
N ALA A 64 3.86 11.54 6.04
CA ALA A 64 3.39 12.79 6.66
C ALA A 64 3.52 12.75 8.18
N ALA A 65 3.10 11.66 8.82
CA ALA A 65 3.23 11.49 10.27
C ALA A 65 4.70 11.56 10.73
N ALA A 66 5.63 10.95 9.99
CA ALA A 66 7.05 11.02 10.29
C ALA A 66 7.62 12.44 10.12
N ALA A 67 7.19 13.17 9.09
CA ALA A 67 7.59 14.56 8.87
C ALA A 67 7.08 15.49 9.99
N ASP A 68 5.81 15.34 10.40
CA ASP A 68 5.22 16.13 11.48
C ASP A 68 5.91 15.88 12.83
N GLU A 69 6.31 14.63 13.09
CA GLU A 69 7.09 14.28 14.28
C GLU A 69 8.47 14.93 14.29
N MET A 70 9.17 14.96 13.15
CA MET A 70 10.45 15.68 13.04
C MET A 70 10.29 17.16 13.34
N ILE A 71 9.31 17.82 12.72
CA ILE A 71 9.04 19.25 12.93
C ILE A 71 8.74 19.54 14.41
N SER A 72 7.99 18.66 15.08
CA SER A 72 7.63 18.84 16.48
C SER A 72 8.80 18.65 17.44
N ARG A 73 9.81 17.84 17.07
CA ARG A 73 11.03 17.63 17.87
C ARG A 73 12.05 18.77 17.73
N GLU A 74 11.98 19.54 16.65
CA GLU A 74 12.87 20.68 16.38
C GLU A 74 12.37 22.02 16.97
N ARG A 75 11.17 22.03 17.57
CA ARG A 75 10.57 23.19 18.25
C ARG A 75 10.77 23.15 19.76
#